data_AF-A0A392NSM1-F1
#
_entry.id   AF-A0A392NSM1-F1
#
_cell.length_a   1.000
_cell.length_b   1.000
_cell.length_c   1.000
_cell.angle_alpha   90.00
_cell.angle_beta   90.00
_cell.angle_gamma   90.00
#
_symmetry.space_group_name_H-M   'P 1'
#
loop_
_entity.id
_entity.type
_entity.pdbx_description
1 polymer ?
#
loop_
_entity_poly.entity_id
_entity_poly.type
_entity_poly.pdbx_seq_one_letter_code
_entity_poly.pdbx_strand_id
1 'polypeptide(L)'
;MEFLVAVLKLDEAALQKVFLKSLENYINWCNYLCITPVWSSLEAVSKEKKLLYVSLYLLIWGEASNVRFLPECLCYIFHHFSCINLIDNIGLNLLSGGPNANKQ
;
A
#
# COMPACT_ATOMS: atom_id res chain seq x y z
N MET A 1 -8.19 7.55 -15.87
CA MET A 1 -8.69 6.32 -16.52
C MET A 1 -7.59 5.30 -16.77
N GLU A 2 -6.39 5.67 -17.24
CA GLU A 2 -5.30 4.70 -17.49
C GLU A 2 -4.80 3.95 -16.25
N PHE A 3 -4.73 4.62 -15.10
CA PHE A 3 -4.29 3.99 -13.84
C PHE A 3 -5.21 2.83 -13.41
N LEU A 4 -6.53 2.95 -13.64
CA LEU A 4 -7.50 1.90 -13.33
C LEU A 4 -7.41 0.71 -14.31
N VAL A 5 -7.16 0.99 -15.60
CA VAL A 5 -6.98 -0.06 -16.63
C VAL A 5 -5.70 -0.86 -16.39
N ALA A 6 -4.63 -0.22 -15.91
CA ALA A 6 -3.40 -0.89 -15.50
C ALA A 6 -3.62 -1.82 -14.29
N VAL A 7 -4.43 -1.39 -13.32
CA VAL A 7 -4.79 -2.22 -12.15
C VAL A 7 -5.57 -3.47 -12.54
N LEU A 8 -6.52 -3.36 -13.48
CA LEU A 8 -7.34 -4.50 -13.94
C LEU A 8 -6.54 -5.53 -14.76
N LYS A 9 -5.44 -5.13 -15.39
CA LYS A 9 -4.56 -6.01 -16.19
C LYS A 9 -3.40 -6.60 -15.40
N LEU A 10 -3.25 -6.25 -14.13
CA LEU A 10 -2.11 -6.67 -13.34
C LEU A 10 -2.32 -8.07 -12.76
N ASP A 11 -1.39 -8.98 -13.07
CA ASP A 11 -1.34 -10.29 -12.45
C ASP A 11 -1.21 -10.15 -10.93
N GLU A 12 -2.13 -10.79 -10.22
CA GLU A 12 -2.23 -10.76 -8.76
C GLU A 12 -0.99 -11.36 -8.08
N ALA A 13 -0.42 -12.41 -8.66
CA ALA A 13 0.80 -13.03 -8.15
C ALA A 13 2.00 -12.09 -8.31
N ALA A 14 2.10 -11.41 -9.45
CA ALA A 14 3.13 -10.42 -9.71
C ALA A 14 2.99 -9.21 -8.77
N LEU A 15 1.76 -8.71 -8.58
CA LEU A 15 1.47 -7.61 -7.66
C LEU A 15 1.85 -7.98 -6.22
N GLN A 16 1.49 -9.18 -5.76
CA GLN A 16 1.85 -9.63 -4.41
C GLN A 16 3.36 -9.73 -4.23
N LYS A 17 4.09 -10.23 -5.24
CA LYS A 17 5.55 -10.29 -5.21
C LYS A 17 6.17 -8.90 -5.13
N VAL A 18 5.70 -7.95 -5.94
CA VAL A 18 6.18 -6.56 -5.92
C VAL A 18 5.84 -5.90 -4.59
N PHE A 19 4.63 -6.08 -4.07
CA PHE A 19 4.20 -5.54 -2.80
C PHE A 19 5.11 -5.98 -1.65
N LEU A 20 5.33 -7.29 -1.53
CA LEU A 20 6.18 -7.85 -0.48
C LEU A 20 7.63 -7.42 -0.63
N LYS A 21 8.16 -7.39 -1.86
CA LYS A 21 9.55 -7.03 -2.08
C LYS A 21 9.82 -5.54 -1.82
N SER A 22 8.91 -4.66 -2.28
CA SER A 22 9.05 -3.21 -2.07
C SER A 22 8.94 -2.83 -0.59
N LEU A 23 8.07 -3.52 0.16
CA LEU A 23 7.83 -3.23 1.58
C LEU A 23 8.61 -4.15 2.54
N GLU A 24 9.55 -4.95 2.04
CA GLU A 24 10.33 -5.90 2.85
C GLU A 24 11.02 -5.21 4.03
N ASN A 25 11.62 -4.03 3.79
CA ASN A 25 12.24 -3.23 4.84
C ASN A 25 11.25 -2.77 5.91
N TYR A 26 10.05 -2.36 5.50
CA TYR A 26 8.99 -1.94 6.40
C TYR A 26 8.45 -3.11 7.24
N ILE A 27 8.24 -4.28 6.61
CA ILE A 27 7.81 -5.50 7.31
C ILE A 27 8.86 -5.91 8.35
N ASN A 28 10.14 -5.91 7.98
CA ASN A 28 11.24 -6.22 8.89
C ASN A 28 11.34 -5.19 10.04
N TRP A 29 11.13 -3.91 9.75
CA TRP A 29 11.11 -2.86 10.76
C TRP A 29 9.94 -3.03 11.75
N CYS A 30 8.74 -3.38 11.27
CA CYS A 30 7.61 -3.71 12.12
C CYS A 30 7.88 -4.91 13.01
N ASN A 31 8.45 -5.99 12.44
CA ASN A 31 8.83 -7.18 13.20
C ASN A 31 9.89 -6.86 14.26
N TYR A 32 10.90 -6.05 13.92
CA TYR A 32 11.96 -5.63 14.83
C TYR A 32 11.44 -4.82 16.02
N LEU A 33 10.48 -3.92 15.79
CA LEU A 33 9.85 -3.10 16.83
C LEU A 33 8.67 -3.79 17.53
N CYS A 34 8.31 -5.01 17.13
CA CYS A 34 7.14 -5.73 17.61
C CYS A 34 5.83 -4.94 17.46
N ILE A 35 5.68 -4.21 16.34
CA ILE A 35 4.46 -3.45 16.01
C ILE A 35 3.74 -4.10 14.82
N THR A 36 2.42 -3.94 14.77
CA THR A 36 1.62 -4.46 13.66
C THR A 36 1.83 -3.61 12.41
N PRO A 37 2.01 -4.23 11.23
CA PRO A 37 1.93 -3.52 9.96
C PRO A 37 0.61 -2.75 9.82
N VAL A 38 0.55 -1.75 8.94
CA VAL A 38 -0.68 -0.96 8.74
C VAL A 38 -1.87 -1.80 8.24
N TRP A 39 -1.60 -2.97 7.67
CA TRP A 39 -2.61 -3.95 7.29
C TRP A 39 -2.72 -5.08 8.31
N SER A 40 -3.95 -5.55 8.55
CA SER A 40 -4.27 -6.62 9.50
C SER A 40 -3.99 -8.03 8.95
N SER A 41 -4.14 -8.25 7.64
CA SER A 41 -3.77 -9.49 6.94
C SER A 41 -3.47 -9.17 5.47
N LEU A 42 -2.51 -9.85 4.86
CA LEU A 42 -2.12 -9.63 3.46
C LEU A 42 -3.23 -10.04 2.47
N GLU A 43 -4.04 -11.02 2.86
CA GLU A 43 -5.20 -11.53 2.14
C GLU A 43 -6.37 -10.54 2.20
N ALA A 44 -6.50 -9.79 3.30
CA ALA A 44 -7.52 -8.76 3.47
C ALA A 44 -7.23 -7.46 2.68
N VAL A 45 -6.01 -7.29 2.15
CA VAL A 45 -5.65 -6.12 1.35
C VAL A 45 -6.05 -6.32 -0.12
N SER A 46 -6.97 -5.50 -0.61
CA SER A 46 -7.38 -5.50 -2.02
C SER A 46 -6.22 -5.15 -2.96
N LYS A 47 -6.34 -5.47 -4.24
CA LYS A 47 -5.32 -5.16 -5.25
C LYS A 47 -5.02 -3.67 -5.33
N GLU A 48 -6.06 -2.86 -5.28
CA GLU A 48 -5.99 -1.40 -5.33
C GLU A 48 -5.22 -0.87 -4.11
N LYS A 49 -5.53 -1.38 -2.91
CA LYS A 49 -4.81 -1.00 -1.68
C LYS A 49 -3.34 -1.41 -1.75
N LYS A 50 -3.02 -2.63 -2.22
CA LYS A 50 -1.62 -3.08 -2.42
C LYS A 50 -0.87 -2.12 -3.35
N LEU A 51 -1.47 -1.74 -4.46
CA LEU A 51 -0.87 -0.81 -5.41
C LEU A 51 -0.68 0.58 -4.79
N LEU A 52 -1.64 1.05 -4.00
CA LEU A 52 -1.57 2.35 -3.33
C LEU A 52 -0.46 2.39 -2.28
N TYR A 53 -0.32 1.34 -1.46
CA TYR A 53 0.80 1.23 -0.51
C TYR A 53 2.16 1.23 -1.22
N VAL A 54 2.31 0.45 -2.30
CA VAL A 54 3.56 0.44 -3.09
C VAL A 54 3.83 1.81 -3.69
N SER A 55 2.82 2.44 -4.28
CA SER A 55 2.95 3.77 -4.90
C SER A 55 3.33 4.83 -3.87
N LEU A 56 2.69 4.83 -2.69
CA LEU A 56 3.01 5.73 -1.59
C LEU A 56 4.44 5.52 -1.10
N TYR A 57 4.87 4.27 -0.94
CA TYR A 57 6.24 3.95 -0.52
C TYR A 57 7.27 4.45 -1.53
N LEU A 58 7.03 4.24 -2.83
CA LEU A 58 7.91 4.73 -3.90
C LEU A 58 7.92 6.25 -4.00
N LEU A 59 6.79 6.91 -3.75
CA LEU A 59 6.70 8.37 -3.73
C LEU A 59 7.53 8.96 -2.57
N ILE A 60 7.36 8.41 -1.36
CA ILE A 60 8.17 8.81 -0.19
C ILE A 60 9.64 8.54 -0.49
N TRP A 61 9.97 7.40 -1.07
CA TRP A 61 11.33 7.05 -1.44
C TRP A 61 11.94 8.01 -2.49
N GLY A 62 11.14 8.45 -3.47
CA GLY A 62 11.58 9.38 -4.52
C GLY A 62 11.86 10.80 -4.02
N GLU A 63 11.04 11.28 -3.07
CA GLU A 63 11.19 12.62 -2.46
C GLU A 63 12.20 12.63 -1.30
N ALA A 64 12.42 11.47 -0.66
CA ALA A 64 13.41 11.30 0.39
C ALA A 64 14.82 11.48 -0.21
N SER A 65 15.40 12.67 -0.09
CA SER A 65 16.75 12.95 -0.58
C SER A 65 17.82 12.12 0.16
N ASN A 66 18.35 12.62 1.28
CA ASN A 66 19.35 11.92 2.09
C ASN A 66 18.72 10.87 3.03
N VAL A 67 17.41 10.98 3.28
CA VAL A 67 16.66 10.08 4.17
C VAL A 67 16.60 8.65 3.63
N ARG A 68 16.88 8.44 2.33
CA ARG A 68 16.99 7.10 1.71
C ARG A 68 18.02 6.18 2.36
N PHE A 69 19.06 6.75 2.96
CA PHE A 69 20.10 5.99 3.64
C PHE A 69 19.74 5.62 5.07
N LEU A 70 18.57 6.07 5.56
CA LEU A 70 18.07 5.73 6.88
C LEU A 70 16.75 4.94 6.74
N PRO A 71 16.83 3.61 6.53
CA PRO A 71 15.67 2.79 6.25
C PRO A 71 14.61 2.85 7.36
N GLU A 72 15.04 3.02 8.62
CA GLU A 72 14.14 3.19 9.77
C GLU A 72 13.29 4.46 9.68
N CYS A 73 13.89 5.57 9.24
CA CYS A 73 13.19 6.84 9.07
C CYS A 73 12.17 6.75 7.94
N LEU A 74 12.53 6.11 6.82
CA LEU A 74 11.58 5.83 5.73
C LEU A 74 10.41 4.96 6.20
N CYS A 75 10.68 3.89 6.97
CA CYS A 75 9.65 3.01 7.50
C CYS A 75 8.70 3.74 8.46
N TYR A 76 9.25 4.60 9.33
CA TYR A 76 8.46 5.43 10.24
C TYR A 76 7.51 6.39 9.51
N ILE A 77 8.03 7.12 8.51
CA ILE A 77 7.22 8.05 7.71
C ILE A 77 6.11 7.28 7.00
N PHE A 78 6.45 6.18 6.32
CA PHE A 78 5.46 5.35 5.63
C PHE A 78 4.37 4.84 6.58
N HIS A 79 4.75 4.34 7.76
CA HIS A 79 3.82 3.81 8.76
C HIS A 79 2.81 4.88 9.21
N HIS A 80 3.32 6.08 9.53
CA HIS A 80 2.48 7.17 10.02
C HIS A 80 1.52 7.70 8.94
N PHE A 81 2.02 7.91 7.72
CA PHE A 81 1.20 8.37 6.58
C PHE A 81 0.13 7.36 6.19
N SER A 82 0.46 6.07 6.25
CA SER A 82 -0.47 4.99 5.92
C SER A 82 -1.55 4.82 7.00
N CYS A 83 -1.24 5.13 8.27
CA CYS A 83 -2.18 5.06 9.40
C CYS A 83 -3.20 6.22 9.42
N ILE A 84 -2.90 7.35 8.78
CA ILE A 84 -3.73 8.58 8.77
C ILE A 84 -5.07 8.44 7.97
N ASN A 85 -5.61 7.24 7.74
CA ASN A 85 -6.85 6.98 7.00
C ASN A 85 -6.86 7.49 5.54
N LEU A 86 -5.72 7.92 5.00
CA LEU A 86 -5.62 8.45 3.64
C LEU A 86 -5.95 7.35 2.61
N ILE A 87 -5.55 6.12 2.89
CA ILE A 87 -5.79 4.93 2.06
C ILE A 87 -7.22 4.41 2.20
N ASP A 88 -7.83 4.52 3.38
CA ASP A 88 -9.22 4.13 3.58
C ASP A 88 -10.19 5.12 2.93
N ASN A 89 -9.91 6.43 2.99
CA ASN A 89 -10.68 7.44 2.28
C ASN A 89 -10.56 7.30 0.75
N ILE A 90 -9.35 7.06 0.22
CA ILE A 90 -9.15 6.86 -1.23
C ILE A 90 -9.78 5.54 -1.69
N GLY A 91 -9.65 4.46 -0.91
CA GLY A 91 -10.26 3.16 -1.21
C GLY A 91 -11.79 3.21 -1.23
N LEU A 92 -12.42 3.94 -0.29
CA LEU A 92 -13.87 4.16 -0.27
C LEU A 92 -14.36 4.97 -1.48
N ASN A 93 -13.59 5.96 -1.94
CA ASN A 93 -13.94 6.77 -3.10
C ASN A 93 -13.70 6.04 -4.44
N LEU A 94 -12.78 5.07 -4.50
CA LEU A 94 -12.57 4.23 -5.69
C LEU A 94 -13.59 3.09 -5.82
N LEU A 95 -14.06 2.56 -4.68
CA LEU A 95 -15.07 1.48 -4.62
C LEU A 95 -16.51 1.97 -4.79
N SER A 96 -16.78 3.28 -4.68
CA SER A 96 -18.11 3.85 -4.97
C SER A 96 -18.40 4.00 -6.48
N GLY A 97 -17.46 3.63 -7.35
CA GLY A 97 -17.56 3.67 -8.81
C GLY A 97 -18.05 2.38 -9.49
N GLY A 98 -19.16 1.79 -9.03
CA GLY A 98 -20.13 0.95 -9.81
C GLY A 98 -19.95 -0.59 -9.80
N PRO A 99 -21.01 -1.39 -10.17
CA PRO A 99 -22.44 -1.09 -10.36
C PRO A 99 -23.34 -1.75 -9.28
N ASN A 100 -24.55 -1.22 -9.10
CA ASN A 100 -25.62 -1.86 -8.35
C ASN A 100 -25.86 -3.30 -8.83
N ALA A 101 -25.86 -4.27 -7.90
CA ALA A 101 -26.51 -5.56 -8.10
C ALA A 101 -27.23 -5.95 -6.80
N ASN A 102 -28.56 -5.86 -6.86
CA ASN A 102 -29.48 -6.32 -5.83
C ASN A 102 -29.29 -7.81 -5.52
N LYS A 103 -29.23 -8.14 -4.23
CA LYS A 103 -29.69 -9.38 -3.57
C LYS A 103 -29.37 -9.17 -2.08
N GLN A 104 -30.32 -8.98 -1.18
CA GLN A 104 -31.69 -9.46 -1.10
C GLN A 104 -32.49 -8.54 -0.18
#